data_AF-Q30TN4-F1
#
_entry.id   AF-Q30TN4-F1
#
_cell.length_a   1.000
_cell.length_b   1.000
_cell.length_c   1.000
_cell.angle_alpha   90.00
_cell.angle_beta   90.00
_cell.angle_gamma   90.00
#
_symmetry.space_group_name_H-M   'P 1'
#
loop_
_entity.id
_entity.type
_entity.pdbx_description
1 polymer ?
#
loop_
_entity_poly.entity_id
_entity_poly.type
_entity_poly.pdbx_seq_one_letter_code
_entity_poly.pdbx_strand_id
1 'polypeptide(L)'
;MKKAGFTMIELIFVIVILGILSAVALPKFIGVSQQAHDQKIRAFIGTLNRTVGPSMWAVSIADGTHFGSVTTMCDTTKNLEVYLDKIPEEVTLNACKFNAVSAAGGTFGINFQDGNATNAPTWIESNTTTGS
;
A
#
# COMPACT_ATOMS: atom_id res chain seq x y z
N MET A 1 -10.40 -39.66 -43.73
CA MET A 1 -10.47 -38.24 -43.33
C MET A 1 -9.05 -37.70 -43.30
N LYS A 2 -8.68 -36.76 -44.18
CA LYS A 2 -7.33 -36.18 -44.19
C LYS A 2 -7.22 -35.20 -43.01
N LYS A 3 -6.40 -35.53 -42.00
CA LYS A 3 -5.96 -34.55 -41.01
C LYS A 3 -5.01 -33.59 -41.73
N ALA A 4 -5.39 -32.32 -41.86
CA ALA A 4 -4.44 -31.27 -42.19
C ALA A 4 -3.51 -31.11 -40.99
N GLY A 5 -2.28 -31.62 -41.11
CA GLY A 5 -1.26 -31.39 -40.09
C GLY A 5 -0.82 -29.93 -40.14
N PHE A 6 -0.68 -29.32 -38.97
CA PHE A 6 -0.12 -27.98 -38.82
C PHE A 6 1.29 -27.95 -39.43
N THR A 7 1.60 -26.93 -40.23
CA THR A 7 2.91 -26.87 -40.87
C THR A 7 3.98 -26.51 -39.85
N MET A 8 5.20 -27.06 -39.99
CA MET A 8 6.30 -26.67 -39.10
C MET A 8 6.60 -25.16 -39.18
N ILE A 9 6.39 -24.56 -40.36
CA ILE A 9 6.58 -23.13 -40.56
C ILE A 9 5.58 -22.28 -39.78
N GLU A 10 4.31 -22.71 -39.67
CA GLU A 10 3.32 -22.02 -38.83
C GLU A 10 3.73 -22.04 -37.36
N LEU A 11 4.24 -23.17 -36.87
CA LEU A 11 4.68 -23.26 -35.47
C LEU A 11 5.85 -22.31 -35.20
N ILE A 12 6.81 -22.24 -36.14
CA ILE A 12 7.96 -21.34 -36.05
C ILE A 12 7.53 -19.88 -36.07
N PHE A 13 6.59 -19.51 -36.95
CA PHE A 13 6.13 -18.12 -37.05
C PHE A 13 5.39 -17.68 -35.77
N VAL A 14 4.61 -18.57 -35.16
CA VAL A 14 3.91 -18.31 -33.89
C VAL A 14 4.89 -18.03 -32.76
N ILE A 15 5.92 -18.85 -32.57
CA ILE A 15 6.90 -18.63 -31.50
C ILE A 15 7.75 -17.37 -31.73
N VAL A 16 8.02 -17.00 -32.99
CA VAL A 16 8.71 -15.75 -33.33
C VAL A 16 7.86 -14.53 -32.97
N ILE A 17 6.58 -14.53 -33.35
CA ILE A 17 5.67 -13.44 -33.02
C ILE A 17 5.49 -13.34 -31.49
N LEU A 18 5.27 -14.47 -30.80
CA LEU A 18 5.17 -14.50 -29.34
C LEU A 18 6.46 -14.03 -28.67
N GLY A 19 7.63 -14.33 -29.24
CA GLY A 19 8.91 -13.85 -28.76
C GLY A 19 9.04 -12.32 -28.81
N ILE A 20 8.67 -11.71 -29.94
CA ILE A 20 8.73 -10.24 -30.11
C ILE A 20 7.73 -9.54 -29.19
N LEU A 21 6.48 -10.04 -29.13
CA LEU A 21 5.45 -9.47 -28.26
C LEU A 21 5.83 -9.58 -26.77
N SER A 22 6.43 -10.70 -26.37
CA SER A 22 6.89 -10.88 -24.98
C SER A 22 8.04 -9.94 -24.63
N ALA A 23 8.99 -9.73 -25.56
CA ALA A 23 10.13 -8.85 -25.36
C ALA A 23 9.72 -7.39 -25.09
N VAL A 24 8.67 -6.89 -25.75
CA VAL A 24 8.18 -5.52 -25.54
C VAL A 24 7.19 -5.40 -24.38
N ALA A 25 6.42 -6.45 -24.08
CA ALA A 25 5.41 -6.42 -23.02
C ALA A 25 6.02 -6.53 -21.61
N LEU A 26 7.07 -7.32 -21.44
CA LEU A 26 7.64 -7.64 -20.12
C LEU A 26 8.18 -6.40 -19.36
N PRO A 27 8.98 -5.50 -19.97
CA PRO A 27 9.50 -4.33 -19.25
C PRO A 27 8.38 -3.40 -18.77
N LYS A 28 7.35 -3.22 -19.60
CA LYS A 28 6.16 -2.42 -19.26
C LYS A 28 5.37 -3.07 -18.13
N PHE A 29 5.22 -4.39 -18.15
CA PHE A 29 4.50 -5.13 -17.11
C PHE A 29 5.17 -5.00 -15.74
N ILE A 30 6.50 -5.03 -15.68
CA ILE A 30 7.27 -4.84 -14.42
C ILE A 30 6.99 -3.44 -13.84
N GLY A 31 7.09 -2.38 -14.65
CA GLY A 31 6.82 -1.02 -14.20
C GLY A 31 5.38 -0.80 -13.71
N VAL A 32 4.39 -1.37 -14.41
CA VAL A 32 2.98 -1.30 -13.99
C VAL A 32 2.75 -2.07 -12.69
N SER A 33 3.39 -3.23 -12.52
CA SER A 33 3.27 -4.04 -11.30
C SER A 33 3.84 -3.30 -10.09
N GLN A 34 4.98 -2.63 -10.24
CA GLN A 34 5.57 -1.80 -9.18
C GLN A 34 4.67 -0.62 -8.81
N GLN A 35 4.15 0.10 -9.81
CA GLN A 35 3.23 1.21 -9.55
C GLN A 35 1.94 0.72 -8.86
N ALA A 36 1.37 -0.40 -9.31
CA ALA A 36 0.18 -0.97 -8.70
C ALA A 36 0.41 -1.34 -7.23
N HIS A 37 1.59 -1.84 -6.90
CA HIS A 37 1.99 -2.13 -5.52
C HIS A 37 1.99 -0.86 -4.65
N ASP A 38 2.69 0.18 -5.10
CA ASP A 38 2.78 1.42 -4.36
C ASP A 38 1.41 2.11 -4.23
N GLN A 39 0.56 2.02 -5.26
CA GLN A 39 -0.81 2.53 -5.20
C GLN A 39 -1.69 1.79 -4.18
N LYS A 40 -1.50 0.49 -3.96
CA LYS A 40 -2.22 -0.25 -2.90
C LYS A 40 -1.89 0.29 -1.52
N ILE A 41 -0.62 0.59 -1.25
CA ILE A 41 -0.17 1.19 0.01
C ILE A 41 -0.83 2.56 0.20
N ARG A 42 -0.85 3.40 -0.84
CA ARG A 42 -1.50 4.72 -0.80
C ARG A 42 -3.01 4.61 -0.57
N ALA A 43 -3.66 3.66 -1.24
CA ALA A 43 -5.09 3.39 -1.06
C ALA A 43 -5.41 2.91 0.36
N PHE A 44 -4.51 2.11 0.96
CA PHE A 44 -4.62 1.70 2.35
C PHE A 44 -4.56 2.90 3.29
N ILE A 45 -3.60 3.83 3.12
CA ILE A 45 -3.53 5.08 3.89
C ILE A 45 -4.83 5.89 3.77
N GLY A 46 -5.37 6.01 2.56
CA GLY A 46 -6.66 6.68 2.34
C GLY A 46 -7.81 6.02 3.08
N THR A 47 -7.78 4.70 3.23
CA THR A 47 -8.77 3.94 4.03
C THR A 47 -8.60 4.22 5.52
N LEU A 48 -7.35 4.26 6.03
CA LEU A 48 -7.08 4.62 7.42
C LEU A 48 -7.64 6.01 7.76
N ASN A 49 -7.37 7.00 6.90
CA ASN A 49 -7.86 8.37 7.06
C ASN A 49 -9.39 8.48 7.13
N ARG A 50 -10.13 7.57 6.47
CA ARG A 50 -11.60 7.60 6.45
C ARG A 50 -12.22 6.81 7.58
N THR A 51 -11.59 5.74 8.02
CA THR A 51 -12.17 4.80 9.00
C THR A 51 -11.57 4.97 10.38
N VAL A 52 -10.24 4.88 10.46
CA VAL A 52 -9.52 4.80 11.74
C VAL A 52 -9.32 6.20 12.35
N GLY A 53 -9.03 7.21 11.53
CA GLY A 53 -8.75 8.57 12.01
C GLY A 53 -9.93 9.14 12.79
N PRO A 54 -11.14 9.14 12.21
CA PRO A 54 -12.35 9.60 12.90
C PRO A 54 -12.73 8.77 14.12
N SER A 55 -12.51 7.44 14.09
CA SER A 55 -12.86 6.57 15.24
C SER A 55 -11.95 6.83 16.43
N MET A 56 -10.64 6.94 16.21
CA MET A 56 -9.67 7.27 17.26
C MET A 56 -9.91 8.66 17.83
N TRP A 57 -10.21 9.63 16.95
CA TRP A 57 -10.58 10.98 17.36
C TRP A 57 -11.80 11.01 18.26
N ALA A 58 -12.88 10.30 17.89
CA ALA A 58 -14.10 10.25 18.67
C ALA A 58 -13.85 9.69 20.08
N VAL A 59 -13.02 8.65 20.21
CA VAL A 59 -12.63 8.10 21.51
C VAL A 59 -11.80 9.10 22.31
N SER A 60 -10.84 9.78 21.68
CA SER A 60 -9.98 10.77 22.36
C SER A 60 -10.73 11.99 22.90
N ILE A 61 -11.82 12.41 22.22
CA ILE A 61 -12.69 13.48 22.70
C ILE A 61 -13.58 12.98 23.83
N ALA A 62 -14.11 11.76 23.72
CA ALA A 62 -14.98 11.17 24.74
C ALA A 62 -14.24 10.92 26.07
N ASP A 63 -12.95 10.63 26.02
CA ASP A 63 -12.11 10.40 27.21
C ASP A 63 -11.85 11.69 28.03
N GLY A 64 -12.06 12.88 27.44
CA GLY A 64 -12.00 14.16 28.15
C GLY A 64 -10.61 14.60 28.63
N THR A 65 -9.59 13.77 28.44
CA THR A 65 -8.19 14.03 28.81
C THR A 65 -7.32 14.34 27.59
N HIS A 66 -7.68 13.77 26.44
CA HIS A 66 -6.89 13.78 25.22
C HIS A 66 -7.39 14.79 24.17
N PHE A 67 -8.63 15.29 24.26
CA PHE A 67 -9.17 16.40 23.45
C PHE A 67 -8.87 16.33 21.94
N GLY A 68 -8.97 15.16 21.33
CA GLY A 68 -8.67 14.99 19.90
C GLY A 68 -7.22 14.66 19.56
N SER A 69 -6.30 14.74 20.54
CA SER A 69 -4.91 14.29 20.42
C SER A 69 -4.84 12.78 20.60
N VAL A 70 -4.35 12.11 19.57
CA VAL A 70 -4.21 10.67 19.51
C VAL A 70 -2.74 10.26 19.67
N THR A 71 -1.77 11.19 19.56
CA THR A 71 -0.35 10.91 19.85
C THR A 71 -0.16 10.33 21.26
N THR A 72 -0.88 10.87 22.24
CA THR A 72 -0.88 10.44 23.64
C THR A 72 -1.61 9.11 23.88
N MET A 73 -2.51 8.71 22.99
CA MET A 73 -3.23 7.43 23.05
C MET A 73 -2.45 6.28 22.39
N CYS A 74 -1.30 6.58 21.79
CA CYS A 74 -0.65 5.68 20.85
C CYS A 74 0.66 5.05 21.36
N ASP A 75 0.97 5.16 22.64
CA ASP A 75 2.33 4.86 23.11
C ASP A 75 2.57 3.38 23.48
N THR A 76 1.55 2.53 23.58
CA THR A 76 1.79 1.16 24.02
C THR A 76 0.84 0.16 23.35
N THR A 77 1.35 -0.43 22.28
CA THR A 77 0.94 -1.75 21.77
C THR A 77 -0.37 -1.78 20.95
N LYS A 78 -0.23 -1.82 19.62
CA LYS A 78 -1.19 -2.38 18.64
C LYS A 78 -2.61 -1.76 18.63
N ASN A 79 -2.74 -0.44 18.69
CA ASN A 79 -4.07 0.18 18.57
C ASN A 79 -4.66 0.06 17.16
N LEU A 80 -3.86 -0.06 16.09
CA LEU A 80 -4.39 -0.19 14.74
C LEU A 80 -5.01 -1.58 14.46
N GLU A 81 -4.49 -2.64 15.06
CA GLU A 81 -5.01 -4.00 14.91
C GLU A 81 -6.45 -4.13 15.48
N VAL A 82 -6.83 -3.27 16.41
CA VAL A 82 -8.21 -3.19 16.91
C VAL A 82 -9.17 -2.67 15.84
N TYR A 83 -8.68 -1.82 14.93
CA TYR A 83 -9.49 -1.21 13.87
C TYR A 83 -9.35 -1.93 12.52
N LEU A 84 -8.35 -2.81 12.35
CA LEU A 84 -8.07 -3.51 11.10
C LEU A 84 -7.84 -5.00 11.34
N ASP A 85 -8.72 -5.81 10.78
CA ASP A 85 -8.65 -7.28 10.80
C ASP A 85 -7.47 -7.82 9.97
N LYS A 86 -7.01 -7.07 8.96
CA LYS A 86 -5.83 -7.40 8.16
C LYS A 86 -5.04 -6.16 7.78
N ILE A 87 -3.75 -6.20 8.07
CA ILE A 87 -2.76 -5.23 7.60
C ILE A 87 -1.97 -5.93 6.48
N PRO A 88 -1.71 -5.26 5.34
CA PRO A 88 -0.86 -5.81 4.30
C PRO A 88 0.51 -6.19 4.87
N GLU A 89 1.09 -7.33 4.44
CA GLU A 89 2.37 -7.83 4.97
C GLU A 89 3.52 -6.84 4.73
N GLU A 90 3.35 -5.97 3.75
CA GLU A 90 4.32 -4.94 3.38
C GLU A 90 4.34 -3.75 4.34
N VAL A 91 3.39 -3.69 5.28
CA VAL A 91 3.23 -2.59 6.25
C VAL A 91 3.64 -3.08 7.64
N THR A 92 4.68 -2.46 8.17
CA THR A 92 5.15 -2.68 9.54
C THR A 92 4.62 -1.57 10.45
N LEU A 93 4.10 -1.98 11.61
CA LEU A 93 3.55 -1.06 12.60
C LEU A 93 4.60 -0.64 13.64
N ASN A 94 4.70 0.65 13.92
CA ASN A 94 5.41 1.18 15.08
C ASN A 94 4.56 2.28 15.73
N ALA A 95 3.78 1.91 16.75
CA ALA A 95 2.75 2.77 17.33
C ALA A 95 1.77 3.27 16.24
N CYS A 96 1.59 4.58 16.08
CA CYS A 96 0.71 5.20 15.08
C CYS A 96 1.43 5.49 13.77
N LYS A 97 2.73 5.21 13.71
CA LYS A 97 3.53 5.34 12.51
C LYS A 97 3.63 4.00 11.83
N PHE A 98 3.54 4.00 10.52
CA PHE A 98 3.64 2.79 9.73
C PHE A 98 4.73 2.97 8.70
N ASN A 99 5.51 1.93 8.47
CA ASN A 99 6.47 1.92 7.37
C ASN A 99 6.02 0.86 6.39
N ALA A 100 5.93 1.22 5.11
CA ALA A 100 5.58 0.29 4.06
C ALA A 100 6.77 0.09 3.11
N VAL A 101 7.01 -1.13 2.65
CA VAL A 101 8.08 -1.40 1.67
C VAL A 101 7.52 -1.27 0.26
N SER A 102 8.12 -0.39 -0.55
CA SER A 102 7.83 -0.24 -1.98
C SER A 102 8.24 -1.47 -2.77
N ALA A 103 7.66 -1.64 -3.95
CA ALA A 103 8.04 -2.75 -4.84
C ALA A 103 9.50 -2.69 -5.31
N ALA A 104 10.14 -1.51 -5.23
CA ALA A 104 11.55 -1.31 -5.55
C ALA A 104 12.48 -1.49 -4.34
N GLY A 105 11.96 -1.85 -3.15
CA GLY A 105 12.75 -2.06 -1.93
C GLY A 105 13.04 -0.79 -1.13
N GLY A 106 12.62 0.39 -1.59
CA GLY A 106 12.60 1.62 -0.78
C GLY A 106 11.49 1.59 0.27
N THR A 107 11.65 2.29 1.38
CA THR A 107 10.65 2.37 2.45
C THR A 107 9.84 3.65 2.35
N PHE A 108 8.51 3.56 2.34
CA PHE A 108 7.60 4.67 2.57
C PHE A 108 7.37 4.86 4.07
N GLY A 109 7.79 5.99 4.61
CA GLY A 109 7.40 6.40 5.94
C GLY A 109 5.97 6.93 5.90
N ILE A 110 5.10 6.42 6.76
CA ILE A 110 3.75 6.94 6.93
C ILE A 110 3.69 7.50 8.34
N ASN A 111 3.66 8.82 8.41
CA ASN A 111 3.59 9.55 9.66
C ASN A 111 2.14 9.85 10.01
N PHE A 112 1.88 9.83 11.31
CA PHE A 112 0.65 10.31 11.86
C PHE A 112 0.74 11.82 12.10
N GLN A 113 -0.20 12.57 11.56
CA GLN A 113 -0.44 13.95 11.92
C GLN A 113 -1.55 13.98 12.95
N ASP A 114 -1.22 14.51 14.12
CA ASP A 114 -2.13 14.50 15.26
C ASP A 114 -3.38 15.37 15.03
N GLY A 115 -4.45 14.97 15.69
CA GLY A 115 -5.71 15.70 15.72
C GLY A 115 -5.74 16.74 16.84
N ASN A 116 -6.84 17.46 16.90
CA ASN A 116 -7.17 18.39 17.98
C ASN A 116 -8.68 18.34 18.26
N ALA A 117 -9.18 19.21 19.15
CA ALA A 117 -10.59 19.23 19.52
C ALA A 117 -11.58 19.48 18.36
N THR A 118 -11.10 19.91 17.20
CA THR A 118 -11.90 20.31 16.03
C THR A 118 -11.50 19.58 14.74
N ASN A 119 -10.32 18.96 14.70
CA ASN A 119 -9.76 18.31 13.52
C ASN A 119 -9.40 16.86 13.87
N ALA A 120 -9.92 15.93 13.08
CA ALA A 120 -9.52 14.54 13.15
C ALA A 120 -8.05 14.37 12.73
N PRO A 121 -7.33 13.40 13.29
CA PRO A 121 -5.98 13.09 12.89
C PRO A 121 -5.94 12.46 11.50
N THR A 122 -4.80 12.58 10.84
CA THR A 122 -4.59 12.05 9.49
C THR A 122 -3.24 11.37 9.34
N TRP A 123 -3.19 10.27 8.59
CA TRP A 123 -1.96 9.67 8.11
C TRP A 123 -1.50 10.36 6.84
N ILE A 124 -0.25 10.80 6.87
CA ILE A 124 0.43 11.46 5.76
C ILE A 124 1.66 10.64 5.37
N GLU A 125 1.94 10.62 4.07
CA GLU A 125 3.20 10.07 3.60
C GLU A 125 4.34 11.04 3.97
N SER A 126 5.32 10.53 4.68
CA SER A 126 6.61 11.17 4.85
C SER A 126 7.61 10.46 3.95
N ASN A 127 8.17 11.18 3.01
CA ASN A 127 9.20 10.65 2.13
C ASN A 127 10.42 10.25 2.97
N THR A 128 10.53 8.98 3.34
CA THR A 128 11.79 8.42 3.85
C THR A 128 12.58 7.97 2.64
N THR A 129 13.75 8.55 2.52
CA THR A 129 14.66 8.46 1.39
C THR A 129 14.81 7.03 0.88
N THR A 130 14.61 6.91 -0.43
CA THR A 130 14.90 5.79 -1.31
C THR A 130 16.24 5.14 -1.01
N GLY A 131 16.28 3.81 -1.11
CA GLY A 131 17.51 3.04 -1.10
C GLY A 131 18.51 3.56 -2.13
N SER A 132 19.78 3.50 -1.75
CA SER A 132 20.89 3.22 -2.66
C SER A 132 20.81 1.78 -3.15
#